data_AF-A0A193QKL3-F1
#
_entry.id   AF-A0A193QKL3-F1
#
_cell.length_a   1.000
_cell.length_b   1.000
_cell.length_c   1.000
_cell.angle_alpha   90.00
_cell.angle_beta   90.00
_cell.angle_gamma   90.00
#
_symmetry.space_group_name_H-M   'P 1'
#
loop_
_entity.id
_entity.type
_entity.pdbx_description
1 polymer ?
#
loop_
_entity_poly.entity_id
_entity_poly.type
_entity_poly.pdbx_seq_one_letter_code
_entity_poly.pdbx_strand_id
1 'polypeptide(L)'
;MAIEALGSALKGSTRLLLVTTGLAHLTPGRIATEQDAAPTDPRYPCQSEAAAIALAEQGVRVCIVRLEASVHGSGDHGFIAALIRLAREKGYPLILVTARTSGPLSTVRTPRSCIDRYWSKPGPTGLPCGGRRKHHLQGPHRRDW
;
A
#
# COMPACT_ATOMS: atom_id res chain seq x y z
N MET A 1 -15.42 14.56 3.53
CA MET A 1 -15.20 13.27 2.83
C MET A 1 -15.42 12.07 3.76
N ALA A 2 -15.57 10.86 3.24
CA ALA A 2 -15.85 9.66 4.05
C ALA A 2 -14.78 9.38 5.13
N ILE A 3 -13.50 9.56 4.82
CA ILE A 3 -12.39 9.31 5.75
C ILE A 3 -12.42 10.27 6.93
N GLU A 4 -12.74 11.55 6.70
CA GLU A 4 -12.87 12.56 7.75
C GLU A 4 -14.05 12.25 8.68
N ALA A 5 -15.17 11.79 8.12
CA ALA A 5 -16.33 11.38 8.90
C ALA A 5 -16.00 10.17 9.80
N LEU A 6 -15.34 9.16 9.24
CA LEU A 6 -14.86 8.00 10.00
C LEU A 6 -13.84 8.39 11.08
N GLY A 7 -12.88 9.24 10.74
CA GLY A 7 -11.85 9.71 11.67
C GLY A 7 -12.40 10.55 12.81
N SER A 8 -13.39 11.40 12.53
CA SER A 8 -14.05 12.22 13.55
C SER A 8 -14.75 11.36 14.60
N ALA A 9 -15.38 10.26 14.20
CA ALA A 9 -16.02 9.32 15.11
C ALA A 9 -15.01 8.53 15.99
N LEU A 10 -13.73 8.51 15.61
CA LEU A 10 -12.66 7.79 16.31
C LEU A 10 -11.82 8.70 17.23
N LYS A 11 -12.06 10.00 17.26
CA LYS A 11 -11.34 10.94 18.14
C LYS A 11 -11.49 10.56 19.62
N GLY A 12 -10.39 10.58 20.35
CA GLY A 12 -10.35 10.19 21.77
C GLY A 12 -10.47 8.66 22.02
N SER A 13 -10.59 7.85 20.96
CA SER A 13 -10.61 6.40 21.06
C SER A 13 -9.22 5.79 20.88
N THR A 14 -9.03 4.57 21.38
CA THR A 14 -7.83 3.75 21.14
C THR A 14 -7.90 2.92 19.86
N ARG A 15 -9.06 2.95 19.19
CA ARG A 15 -9.33 2.24 17.94
C ARG A 15 -8.52 2.82 16.79
N LEU A 16 -8.07 1.92 15.90
CA LEU A 16 -7.26 2.28 14.75
C LEU A 16 -8.14 2.53 13.52
N LEU A 17 -7.88 3.63 12.81
CA LEU A 17 -8.34 3.84 11.45
C LEU A 17 -7.30 3.33 10.46
N LEU A 18 -7.62 2.25 9.74
CA LEU A 18 -6.80 1.76 8.64
C LEU A 18 -7.23 2.41 7.33
N VAL A 19 -6.28 3.01 6.62
CA VAL A 19 -6.51 3.64 5.32
C VAL A 19 -5.61 2.98 4.27
N THR A 20 -6.21 2.50 3.19
CA THR A 20 -5.48 1.96 2.05
C THR A 20 -5.33 3.01 0.96
N THR A 21 -4.14 3.12 0.40
CA THR A 21 -3.81 4.01 -0.71
C THR A 21 -2.99 3.25 -1.76
N GLY A 22 -2.90 3.79 -2.97
CA GLY A 22 -2.11 3.18 -4.05
C GLY A 22 -0.65 3.63 -4.03
N LEU A 23 0.27 2.73 -4.38
CA LEU A 23 1.69 3.05 -4.65
C LEU A 23 1.91 3.63 -6.05
N ALA A 24 0.92 3.49 -6.93
CA ALA A 24 1.06 3.85 -8.34
C ALA A 24 1.44 5.33 -8.48
N HIS A 25 2.54 5.58 -9.22
CA HIS A 25 3.09 6.89 -9.54
C HIS A 25 3.66 7.70 -8.37
N LEU A 26 3.85 7.11 -7.19
CA LEU A 26 4.37 7.83 -6.02
C LEU A 26 5.80 8.37 -6.25
N THR A 27 6.70 7.53 -6.76
CA THR A 27 8.10 7.91 -7.01
C THR A 27 8.58 7.38 -8.35
N PRO A 28 8.29 8.08 -9.46
CA PRO A 28 8.79 7.67 -10.77
C PRO A 28 10.31 7.56 -10.74
N GLY A 29 10.82 6.41 -11.13
CA GLY A 29 12.24 6.22 -11.33
C GLY A 29 13.07 5.77 -10.12
N ARG A 30 12.46 5.56 -8.95
CA ARG A 30 13.15 5.00 -7.78
C ARG A 30 12.23 4.14 -6.93
N ILE A 31 12.83 3.34 -6.05
CA ILE A 31 12.10 2.59 -5.03
C ILE A 31 11.40 3.56 -4.09
N ALA A 32 10.10 3.32 -3.87
CA ALA A 32 9.29 4.04 -2.90
C ALA A 32 9.57 3.54 -1.48
N THR A 33 9.46 4.44 -0.52
CA THR A 33 9.61 4.21 0.92
C THR A 33 8.43 4.83 1.66
N GLU A 34 8.18 4.40 2.90
CA GLU A 34 7.12 4.95 3.72
C GLU A 34 7.37 6.41 4.10
N GLN A 35 8.59 6.91 3.94
CA GLN A 35 8.95 8.30 4.20
C GLN A 35 8.66 9.23 3.01
N ASP A 36 8.28 8.67 1.86
CA ASP A 36 7.90 9.48 0.70
C ASP A 36 6.57 10.19 0.94
N ALA A 37 6.52 11.48 0.59
CA ALA A 37 5.33 12.29 0.78
C ALA A 37 4.16 11.77 -0.07
N ALA A 38 2.95 11.87 0.49
CA ALA A 38 1.73 11.58 -0.24
C ALA A 38 1.62 12.49 -1.47
N PRO A 39 1.08 12.01 -2.61
CA PRO A 39 0.80 12.86 -3.75
C PRO A 39 -0.17 13.98 -3.36
N THR A 40 0.21 15.23 -3.66
CA THR A 40 -0.61 16.42 -3.38
C THR A 40 -1.29 16.99 -4.63
N ASP A 41 -1.01 16.43 -5.81
CA ASP A 41 -1.63 16.86 -7.06
C ASP A 41 -3.15 16.58 -7.00
N PRO A 42 -4.02 17.61 -7.13
CA PRO A 42 -5.47 17.43 -7.14
C PRO A 42 -5.99 16.52 -8.26
N ARG A 43 -5.20 16.30 -9.32
CA ARG A 43 -5.51 15.36 -10.41
C ARG A 43 -5.34 13.91 -9.97
N TYR A 44 -4.64 13.66 -8.87
CA TYR A 44 -4.57 12.33 -8.29
C TYR A 44 -5.93 12.03 -7.64
N PRO A 45 -6.68 11.03 -8.14
CA PRO A 45 -8.06 10.81 -7.72
C PRO A 45 -8.18 10.35 -6.26
N CYS A 46 -7.09 9.85 -5.67
CA CYS A 46 -7.07 9.30 -4.32
C CYS A 46 -6.43 10.28 -3.33
N GLN A 47 -7.25 11.05 -2.63
CA GLN A 47 -6.81 11.98 -1.55
C GLN A 47 -6.87 11.34 -0.15
N SER A 48 -7.00 10.01 -0.08
CA SER A 48 -7.21 9.28 1.17
C SER A 48 -6.03 9.40 2.13
N GLU A 49 -4.81 9.39 1.59
CA GLU A 49 -3.58 9.49 2.37
C GLU A 49 -3.42 10.86 3.05
N ALA A 50 -3.64 11.94 2.31
CA ALA A 50 -3.56 13.29 2.87
C ALA A 50 -4.60 13.50 3.99
N ALA A 51 -5.84 13.04 3.78
CA ALA A 51 -6.89 13.10 4.80
C ALA A 51 -6.53 12.26 6.05
N ALA A 52 -5.91 11.10 5.85
CA ALA A 52 -5.47 10.23 6.94
C ALA A 52 -4.35 10.87 7.78
N ILE A 53 -3.39 11.55 7.12
CA ILE A 53 -2.32 12.30 7.79
C ILE A 53 -2.90 13.44 8.62
N ALA A 54 -3.83 14.24 8.06
CA ALA A 54 -4.47 15.33 8.79
C ALA A 54 -5.25 14.86 10.03
N LEU A 55 -5.85 13.66 9.99
CA LEU A 55 -6.50 13.04 11.15
C LEU A 55 -5.50 12.58 12.21
N ALA A 56 -4.33 12.08 11.80
CA ALA A 56 -3.27 11.69 12.71
C ALA A 56 -2.74 12.89 13.52
N GLU A 57 -2.60 14.06 12.86
CA GLU A 57 -2.25 15.33 13.52
C GLU A 57 -3.30 15.77 14.55
N GLN A 58 -4.56 15.36 14.36
CA GLN A 58 -5.66 15.61 15.30
C GLN A 58 -5.75 14.55 16.41
N GLY A 59 -4.74 13.68 16.55
CA GLY A 59 -4.66 12.67 17.61
C GLY A 59 -5.46 11.39 17.33
N VAL A 60 -5.98 11.20 16.11
CA VAL A 60 -6.58 9.92 15.72
C VAL A 60 -5.48 8.90 15.47
N ARG A 61 -5.64 7.68 15.97
CA ARG A 61 -4.71 6.59 15.68
C ARG A 61 -4.96 6.09 14.26
N VAL A 62 -4.00 6.33 13.36
CA VAL A 62 -4.13 6.02 11.92
C VAL A 62 -2.99 5.10 11.47
N CYS A 63 -3.28 4.19 10.55
CA CYS A 63 -2.28 3.40 9.82
C CYS A 63 -2.59 3.47 8.32
N ILE A 64 -1.58 3.84 7.54
CA ILE A 64 -1.66 3.91 6.08
C ILE A 64 -0.97 2.68 5.51
N VAL A 65 -1.67 1.95 4.65
CA VAL A 65 -1.12 0.82 3.91
C VAL A 65 -1.15 1.16 2.43
N ARG A 66 0.04 1.27 1.82
CA ARG A 66 0.17 1.50 0.39
C ARG A 66 0.18 0.17 -0.35
N LEU A 67 -0.80 -0.04 -1.21
CA LEU A 67 -0.97 -1.26 -2.01
C LEU A 67 -0.30 -1.10 -3.37
N GLU A 68 0.19 -2.23 -3.90
CA GLU A 68 0.70 -2.32 -5.27
C GLU A 68 -0.35 -1.88 -6.29
N ALA A 69 0.12 -1.49 -7.49
CA ALA A 69 -0.76 -1.01 -8.57
C ALA A 69 -1.85 -2.03 -8.96
N SER A 70 -1.62 -3.32 -8.73
CA SER A 70 -2.65 -4.35 -8.81
C SER A 70 -2.48 -5.37 -7.67
N VAL A 71 -3.55 -5.58 -6.92
CA VAL A 71 -3.70 -6.67 -5.95
C VAL A 71 -4.88 -7.51 -6.43
N HIS A 72 -4.64 -8.76 -6.77
CA HIS A 72 -5.64 -9.64 -7.39
C HIS A 72 -5.65 -11.03 -6.77
N GLY A 73 -6.77 -11.72 -6.89
CA GLY A 73 -6.95 -13.06 -6.33
C GLY A 73 -8.19 -13.75 -6.89
N SER A 74 -8.46 -14.96 -6.40
CA SER A 74 -9.69 -15.68 -6.75
C SER A 74 -10.93 -14.87 -6.32
N GLY A 75 -11.89 -14.71 -7.23
CA GLY A 75 -13.09 -13.89 -7.00
C GLY A 75 -12.89 -12.38 -7.25
N ASP A 76 -11.71 -11.95 -7.70
CA ASP A 76 -11.50 -10.57 -8.15
C ASP A 76 -12.27 -10.28 -9.45
N HIS A 77 -12.70 -9.03 -9.59
CA HIS A 77 -13.38 -8.49 -10.76
C HIS A 77 -12.63 -7.27 -11.34
N GLY A 78 -11.44 -6.97 -10.81
CA GLY A 78 -10.60 -5.86 -11.21
C GLY A 78 -9.78 -6.13 -12.47
N PHE A 79 -8.69 -5.38 -12.59
CA PHE A 79 -7.89 -5.28 -13.82
C PHE A 79 -7.40 -6.64 -14.34
N ILE A 80 -6.78 -7.46 -13.49
CA ILE A 80 -6.22 -8.75 -13.92
C ILE A 80 -7.34 -9.75 -14.29
N ALA A 81 -8.45 -9.75 -13.55
CA ALA A 81 -9.61 -10.58 -13.89
C ALA A 81 -10.20 -10.20 -15.26
N ALA A 82 -10.27 -8.90 -15.58
CA ALA A 82 -10.72 -8.42 -16.88
C ALA A 82 -9.79 -8.85 -18.02
N LEU A 83 -8.46 -8.80 -17.81
CA LEU A 83 -7.50 -9.30 -18.80
C LEU A 83 -7.64 -10.81 -19.02
N ILE A 84 -7.80 -11.60 -17.96
CA ILE A 84 -8.01 -13.04 -18.07
C ILE A 84 -9.30 -13.34 -18.85
N ARG A 85 -10.37 -12.61 -18.56
CA ARG A 85 -11.65 -12.75 -19.28
C ARG A 85 -11.45 -12.47 -20.77
N LEU A 86 -10.81 -11.35 -21.11
CA LEU A 86 -10.60 -10.96 -22.50
C LEU A 86 -9.71 -11.97 -23.25
N ALA A 87 -8.65 -12.48 -22.62
CA ALA A 87 -7.81 -13.52 -23.22
C ALA A 87 -8.61 -14.80 -23.53
N ARG A 88 -9.53 -15.20 -22.65
CA ARG A 88 -10.44 -16.34 -22.87
C ARG A 88 -11.43 -16.07 -24.00
N GLU A 89 -12.03 -14.89 -24.04
CA GLU A 89 -12.98 -14.49 -25.09
C GLU A 89 -12.32 -14.43 -26.47
N LYS A 90 -11.05 -14.00 -26.53
CA LYS A 90 -10.32 -13.82 -27.79
C LYS A 90 -9.52 -15.05 -28.23
N GLY A 91 -9.28 -16.00 -27.33
CA GLY A 91 -8.58 -17.25 -27.64
C GLY A 91 -7.07 -17.12 -27.81
N TYR A 92 -6.45 -16.00 -27.42
CA TYR A 92 -5.00 -15.81 -27.43
C TYR A 92 -4.50 -15.17 -26.12
N PRO A 93 -3.24 -15.44 -25.72
CA PRO A 93 -2.68 -14.88 -24.49
C PRO A 93 -2.52 -13.36 -24.62
N LEU A 94 -2.91 -12.65 -23.56
CA LEU A 94 -2.61 -11.22 -23.42
C LEU A 94 -1.34 -11.06 -22.59
N ILE A 95 -0.43 -10.24 -23.08
CA ILE A 95 0.82 -9.91 -22.39
C ILE A 95 0.68 -8.51 -21.82
N LEU A 96 0.78 -8.39 -20.50
CA LEU A 96 0.88 -7.10 -19.83
C LEU A 96 2.34 -6.65 -19.88
N VAL A 97 2.62 -5.58 -20.63
CA VAL A 97 3.94 -4.96 -20.64
C VAL A 97 3.97 -3.91 -19.52
N THR A 98 4.78 -4.15 -18.49
CA THR A 98 5.06 -3.13 -17.48
C THR A 98 5.97 -2.06 -18.07
N ALA A 99 5.58 -0.79 -17.97
CA ALA A 99 6.51 0.30 -18.22
C ALA A 99 7.60 0.23 -17.14
N ARG A 100 8.86 0.11 -17.56
CA ARG A 100 10.00 -0.09 -16.65
C ARG A 100 10.09 1.06 -15.65
N THR A 101 9.61 0.86 -14.43
CA THR A 101 9.93 1.70 -13.29
C THR A 101 11.34 1.29 -12.83
N SER A 102 12.28 2.21 -12.66
CA SER A 102 13.60 1.84 -12.10
C SER A 102 13.46 1.44 -10.64
N GLY A 103 13.27 0.14 -10.44
CA GLY A 103 13.12 -0.55 -9.17
C GLY A 103 12.84 -2.04 -9.44
N PRO A 104 13.21 -2.94 -8.52
CA PRO A 104 12.87 -4.36 -8.66
C PRO A 104 11.35 -4.54 -8.66
N LEU A 105 10.84 -5.43 -9.51
CA LEU A 105 9.44 -5.84 -9.49
C LEU A 105 9.16 -6.53 -8.14
N SER A 106 8.54 -5.84 -7.20
CA SER A 106 8.08 -6.43 -5.95
C SER A 106 6.81 -7.22 -6.23
N THR A 107 6.92 -8.53 -6.44
CA THR A 107 5.75 -9.41 -6.28
C THR A 107 5.43 -9.50 -4.80
N VAL A 108 4.66 -8.55 -4.27
CA VAL A 108 4.18 -8.62 -2.90
C VAL A 108 3.05 -9.64 -2.82
N ARG A 109 3.41 -10.91 -2.67
CA ARG A 109 2.49 -11.90 -2.12
C ARG A 109 2.48 -11.68 -0.62
N THR A 110 1.58 -10.83 -0.12
CA THR A 110 1.31 -10.75 1.32
C THR A 110 0.36 -11.89 1.68
N PRO A 111 0.82 -13.01 2.24
CA PRO A 111 -0.10 -13.95 2.86
C PRO A 111 -0.87 -13.20 3.96
N ARG A 112 -2.13 -13.56 4.18
CA ARG A 112 -2.98 -12.96 5.24
C ARG A 112 -2.26 -12.89 6.60
N SER A 113 -1.38 -13.86 6.86
CA SER A 113 -0.50 -13.91 8.03
C SER A 113 0.46 -12.73 8.19
N CYS A 114 0.90 -12.07 7.12
CA CYS A 114 1.74 -10.87 7.23
C CYS A 114 0.94 -9.66 7.72
N ILE A 115 -0.31 -9.55 7.27
CA ILE A 115 -1.25 -8.51 7.72
C ILE A 115 -1.63 -8.77 9.18
N ASP A 116 -1.98 -10.02 9.52
CA ASP A 116 -2.34 -10.41 10.90
C ASP A 116 -1.16 -10.18 11.87
N ARG A 117 0.07 -10.50 11.45
CA ARG A 117 1.29 -10.24 12.24
C ARG A 117 1.61 -8.75 12.39
N TYR A 118 1.27 -7.93 11.41
CA TYR A 118 1.40 -6.48 11.53
C TYR A 118 0.36 -5.94 12.51
N TRP A 119 -0.88 -6.42 12.45
CA TRP A 119 -1.97 -6.04 13.36
C TRP A 119 -1.79 -6.51 14.79
N SER A 120 -1.11 -7.65 14.99
CA SER A 120 -0.84 -8.19 16.33
C SER A 120 0.29 -7.47 17.06
N LYS A 121 1.05 -6.58 16.39
CA LYS A 121 2.09 -5.80 17.06
C LYS A 121 1.43 -4.68 17.88
N PRO A 122 1.81 -4.49 19.16
CA PRO A 122 1.41 -3.29 19.88
C PRO A 122 1.86 -2.07 19.06
N GLY A 123 0.93 -1.13 18.84
CA GLY A 123 1.22 0.08 18.11
C GLY A 123 2.36 0.85 18.78
N PRO A 124 3.20 1.58 18.03
CA PRO A 124 4.28 2.35 18.63
C PRO A 124 3.68 3.37 19.60
N THR A 125 3.79 3.09 20.89
CA THR A 125 3.66 4.09 21.94
C THR A 125 4.90 4.95 21.85
N GLY A 126 4.78 6.11 21.20
CA GLY A 126 5.74 7.20 21.22
C GLY A 126 7.18 6.83 20.84
N LEU A 127 7.58 7.10 19.59
CA LEU A 127 9.00 7.21 19.26
C LEU A 127 9.27 8.56 18.59
N PRO A 128 10.23 9.35 19.10
CA PRO A 128 10.62 10.61 18.50
C PRO A 128 11.40 10.36 17.20
N CYS A 129 11.26 11.30 16.27
CA CYS A 129 11.99 11.37 15.02
C CYS A 129 13.51 11.27 15.25
N GLY A 130 14.17 10.39 14.48
CA GLY A 130 15.62 10.47 14.23
C GLY A 130 16.45 9.32 14.81
N GLY A 131 16.95 8.45 13.93
CA GLY A 131 17.95 7.46 14.31
C GLY A 131 18.22 6.40 13.25
N ARG A 132 19.04 6.75 12.25
CA ARG A 132 19.57 5.81 11.25
C ARG A 132 20.30 4.64 11.94
N ARG A 133 19.80 3.41 11.80
CA ARG A 133 20.61 2.19 11.92
C ARG A 133 20.44 1.35 10.66
N LYS A 134 21.49 1.31 9.84
CA LYS A 134 21.60 0.38 8.71
C LYS A 134 21.91 -1.00 9.27
N HIS A 135 21.00 -1.95 9.15
CA HIS A 135 21.32 -3.36 9.31
C HIS A 135 21.39 -4.02 7.93
N HIS A 136 22.59 -4.47 7.60
CA HIS A 136 22.91 -5.25 6.42
C HIS A 136 22.48 -6.70 6.70
N LEU A 137 21.50 -7.21 5.94
CA LEU A 137 21.15 -8.63 5.97
C LEU A 137 21.24 -9.16 4.54
N GLN A 138 22.37 -9.81 4.25
CA GLN A 138 22.54 -10.73 3.12
C GLN A 138 22.03 -12.11 3.55
N GLY A 139 21.16 -12.72 2.75
CA GLY A 139 20.67 -14.10 2.95
C GLY A 139 20.05 -14.65 1.67
N PRO A 140 20.15 -15.96 1.38
CA PRO A 140 20.30 -16.46 0.02
C PRO A 140 18.98 -16.71 -0.71
N HIS A 141 19.05 -16.46 -2.02
CA HIS A 141 18.07 -16.85 -3.04
C HIS A 141 17.85 -18.38 -3.03
N ARG A 142 16.60 -18.82 -2.81
CA ARG A 142 16.09 -20.06 -3.40
C ARG A 142 14.78 -19.75 -4.13
N ARG A 143 14.78 -20.08 -5.42
CA ARG A 143 13.64 -20.03 -6.33
C ARG A 143 13.08 -21.44 -6.40
N ASP A 144 11.86 -21.64 -5.92
CA ASP A 144 11.04 -22.79 -6.28
C ASP A 144 9.60 -22.28 -6.41
N TRP A 145 8.98 -22.61 -7.54
CA TRP A 145 7.76 -22.02 -8.11
C TRP A 145 6.48 -22.32 -7.32
#